data_AF-A0A8C6ZL04-F1
#
_entry.id   AF-A0A8C6ZL04-F1
#
_cell.length_a   1.000
_cell.length_b   1.000
_cell.length_c   1.000
_cell.angle_alpha   90.00
_cell.angle_beta   90.00
_cell.angle_gamma   90.00
#
_symmetry.space_group_name_H-M   'P 1'
#
loop_
_entity.id
_entity.type
_entity.pdbx_description
1 polymer ?
#
loop_
_entity_poly.entity_id
_entity_poly.type
_entity_poly.pdbx_seq_one_letter_code
_entity_poly.pdbx_strand_id
1 'polypeptide(L)'
;IAALAAERGLCRRLGTRARPKRPLNAYLRFLRESQPLYRQKHPEMSILELVKKMAGAWRELPPSEKQVYEKAGQADWQKYHEELAEYKAQLTPADAAALREEKERQLARRRFFQKKRELTVLGKPKKSRNAFNIFVSENYPESQGASPTAKMKNLYDKWQQLTSSQKQTYLQLSEDDKVRYENEMKSWEAKMVELGREDLLRATTRKAKEKTPKTVKSKAAKTPSQEAKAKLKLKESEE
;
A
#
# COMPACT_ATOMS: atom_id res chain seq x y z
N ILE A 1 -9.60 -2.08 15.45
CA ILE A 1 -10.74 -2.95 15.81
C ILE A 1 -10.85 -4.17 14.87
N ALA A 2 -10.77 -4.01 13.54
CA ALA A 2 -10.87 -5.13 12.58
C ALA A 2 -9.82 -6.27 12.74
N ALA A 3 -8.56 -5.95 13.06
CA ALA A 3 -7.53 -6.97 13.31
C ALA A 3 -7.83 -7.83 14.56
N LEU A 4 -8.44 -7.23 15.59
CA LEU A 4 -8.83 -7.94 16.82
C LEU A 4 -9.96 -8.94 16.56
N ALA A 5 -10.88 -8.62 15.62
CA ALA A 5 -11.97 -9.50 15.22
C ALA A 5 -11.45 -10.69 14.36
N ALA A 6 -10.47 -10.44 13.49
CA ALA A 6 -9.87 -11.49 12.65
C ALA A 6 -9.08 -12.52 13.49
N GLU A 7 -8.25 -12.07 14.44
CA GLU A 7 -7.51 -12.97 15.34
C GLU A 7 -8.44 -13.75 16.28
N ARG A 8 -9.48 -13.10 16.82
CA ARG A 8 -10.54 -13.76 17.62
C ARG A 8 -11.37 -14.75 16.81
N GLY A 9 -11.44 -14.61 15.49
CA GLY A 9 -12.12 -15.54 14.58
C GLY A 9 -11.25 -16.72 14.14
N LEU A 10 -9.92 -16.58 14.15
CA LEU A 10 -8.98 -17.67 13.86
C LEU A 10 -8.77 -18.58 15.08
N CYS A 11 -8.57 -18.00 16.27
CA CYS A 11 -8.43 -18.81 17.50
C CYS A 11 -9.74 -19.56 17.84
N ARG A 12 -10.91 -18.98 17.52
CA ARG A 12 -12.20 -19.70 17.63
C ARG A 12 -12.37 -20.83 16.62
N ARG A 13 -11.76 -20.73 15.43
CA ARG A 13 -11.82 -21.78 14.40
C ARG A 13 -10.85 -22.93 14.66
N LEU A 14 -9.74 -22.66 15.35
CA LEU A 14 -8.69 -23.65 15.62
C LEU A 14 -8.79 -24.28 17.03
N GLY A 15 -9.79 -23.92 17.84
CA GLY A 15 -9.94 -24.44 19.22
C GLY A 15 -8.78 -24.12 20.17
N THR A 16 -7.78 -23.36 19.73
CA THR A 16 -6.57 -23.04 20.48
C THR A 16 -6.76 -21.79 21.32
N ARG A 17 -6.18 -21.79 22.54
CA ARG A 17 -6.07 -20.60 23.42
C ARG A 17 -5.60 -19.42 22.56
N ALA A 18 -6.26 -18.27 22.65
CA ALA A 18 -5.98 -17.19 21.73
C ALA A 18 -4.50 -16.75 21.83
N ARG A 19 -3.82 -16.61 20.68
CA ARG A 19 -2.42 -16.17 20.61
C ARG A 19 -2.25 -14.89 21.45
N PRO A 20 -1.33 -14.87 22.44
CA PRO A 20 -1.06 -13.67 23.23
C PRO A 20 -0.71 -12.49 22.32
N LYS A 21 -1.24 -11.31 22.66
CA LYS A 21 -0.99 -10.06 21.92
C LYS A 21 0.20 -9.34 22.51
N ARG A 22 0.98 -8.69 21.65
CA ARG A 22 2.05 -7.81 22.10
C ARG A 22 1.45 -6.73 23.01
N PRO A 23 2.02 -6.50 24.20
CA PRO A 23 1.51 -5.48 25.11
C PRO A 23 1.82 -4.09 24.56
N LEU A 24 1.17 -3.08 25.15
CA LEU A 24 1.35 -1.70 24.74
C LEU A 24 2.68 -1.16 25.27
N ASN A 25 3.40 -0.41 24.44
CA ASN A 25 4.53 0.38 24.90
C ASN A 25 4.06 1.52 25.83
N ALA A 26 4.95 2.07 26.66
CA ALA A 26 4.73 3.16 27.61
C ALA A 26 3.87 4.30 27.03
N TYR A 27 4.26 4.81 25.85
CA TYR A 27 3.49 5.85 25.15
C TYR A 27 2.07 5.40 24.76
N LEU A 28 1.90 4.20 24.22
CA LEU A 28 0.58 3.69 23.82
C LEU A 28 -0.32 3.41 25.03
N ARG A 29 0.28 3.04 26.17
CA ARG A 29 -0.41 2.89 27.45
C ARG A 29 -0.89 4.25 27.95
N PHE A 30 -0.02 5.26 27.97
CA PHE A 30 -0.41 6.65 28.25
C PHE A 30 -1.53 7.12 27.33
N LEU A 31 -1.43 6.88 26.01
CA LEU A 31 -2.49 7.24 25.07
C LEU A 31 -3.83 6.57 25.41
N ARG A 32 -3.81 5.28 25.76
CA ARG A 32 -5.04 4.53 26.09
C ARG A 32 -5.73 5.10 27.34
N GLU A 33 -4.96 5.50 28.34
CA GLU A 33 -5.49 6.02 29.61
C GLU A 33 -5.92 7.48 29.49
N SER A 34 -5.16 8.31 28.78
CA SER A 34 -5.45 9.73 28.61
C SER A 34 -6.52 10.01 27.53
N GLN A 35 -6.68 9.15 26.52
CA GLN A 35 -7.65 9.38 25.43
C GLN A 35 -9.08 9.66 25.92
N PRO A 36 -9.68 8.87 26.84
CA PRO A 36 -11.03 9.16 27.31
C PRO A 36 -11.13 10.51 28.03
N LEU A 37 -10.13 10.88 28.84
CA LEU A 37 -10.08 12.17 29.54
C LEU A 37 -10.02 13.35 28.57
N TYR A 38 -9.17 13.22 27.55
CA TYR A 38 -9.04 14.24 26.51
C TYR A 38 -10.28 14.33 25.63
N ARG A 39 -10.95 13.21 25.34
CA ARG A 39 -12.23 13.19 24.61
C ARG A 39 -13.36 13.83 25.40
N GLN A 40 -13.41 13.63 26.72
CA GLN A 40 -14.39 14.30 27.58
C GLN A 40 -14.19 15.82 27.60
N LYS A 41 -12.94 16.28 27.69
CA LYS A 41 -12.61 17.72 27.65
C LYS A 41 -12.84 18.35 26.27
N HIS A 42 -12.76 17.55 25.22
CA HIS A 42 -12.85 18.02 23.84
C HIS A 42 -13.66 17.07 22.96
N PRO A 43 -14.99 17.02 23.14
CA PRO A 43 -15.86 16.09 22.42
C PRO A 43 -15.95 16.38 20.93
N GLU A 44 -15.74 17.65 20.52
CA GLU A 44 -15.84 18.09 19.12
C GLU A 44 -14.56 17.86 18.31
N MET A 45 -13.41 17.66 18.96
CA MET A 45 -12.14 17.49 18.26
C MET A 45 -12.05 16.13 17.57
N SER A 46 -11.44 16.12 16.39
CA SER A 46 -11.16 14.88 15.69
C SER A 46 -10.17 14.02 16.48
N ILE A 47 -10.29 12.70 16.35
CA ILE A 47 -9.38 11.75 17.03
C ILE A 47 -7.92 12.00 16.65
N LEU A 48 -7.66 12.44 15.42
CA LEU A 48 -6.30 12.73 14.94
C LEU A 48 -5.69 13.95 15.63
N GLU A 49 -6.46 15.01 15.83
CA GLU A 49 -6.02 16.20 16.56
C GLU A 49 -5.82 15.89 18.04
N LEU A 50 -6.70 15.07 18.62
CA LEU A 50 -6.56 14.62 19.99
C LEU A 50 -5.25 13.86 20.21
N VAL A 51 -4.95 12.89 19.34
CA VAL A 51 -3.70 12.12 19.41
C VAL A 51 -2.48 13.03 19.20
N LYS A 52 -2.55 14.04 18.33
CA LYS A 52 -1.47 15.04 18.17
C LYS A 52 -1.24 15.84 19.46
N LYS A 53 -2.30 16.30 20.12
CA LYS A 53 -2.20 17.01 21.41
C LYS A 53 -1.59 16.12 22.49
N MET A 54 -2.06 14.87 22.59
CA MET A 54 -1.52 13.90 23.55
C MET A 54 -0.06 13.54 23.26
N ALA A 55 0.35 13.51 21.98
CA ALA A 55 1.75 13.32 21.60
C ALA A 55 2.62 14.47 22.08
N GLY A 56 2.11 15.70 22.05
CA GLY A 56 2.74 16.88 22.66
C GLY A 56 2.87 16.73 24.17
N ALA A 57 1.76 16.44 24.86
CA ALA A 57 1.75 16.24 26.32
C ALA A 57 2.72 15.14 26.77
N TRP A 58 2.83 14.04 26.01
CA TRP A 58 3.81 13.00 26.30
C TRP A 58 5.25 13.48 26.19
N ARG A 59 5.58 14.38 25.25
CA ARG A 59 6.94 14.92 25.13
C ARG A 59 7.29 15.80 26.34
N GLU A 60 6.34 16.61 26.78
CA GLU A 60 6.47 17.52 27.93
C GLU A 60 6.44 16.79 29.29
N LEU A 61 5.90 15.58 29.34
CA LEU A 61 5.80 14.80 30.57
C LEU A 61 7.17 14.61 31.25
N PRO A 62 7.28 14.79 32.58
CA PRO A 62 8.56 14.61 33.28
C PRO A 62 9.07 13.17 33.17
N PRO A 63 10.41 12.96 33.18
CA PRO A 63 10.99 11.62 33.09
C PRO A 63 10.50 10.67 34.18
N SER A 64 10.21 11.18 35.38
CA SER A 64 9.70 10.40 36.51
C SER A 64 8.36 9.73 36.19
N GLU A 65 7.41 10.47 35.61
CA GLU A 65 6.11 9.95 35.22
C GLU A 65 6.21 9.01 34.01
N LYS A 66 7.06 9.35 33.03
CA LYS A 66 7.37 8.45 31.90
C LYS A 66 7.89 7.10 32.38
N GLN A 67 8.76 7.10 33.39
CA GLN A 67 9.37 5.89 33.93
C GLN A 67 8.34 4.94 34.56
N VAL A 68 7.24 5.46 35.12
CA VAL A 68 6.13 4.62 35.64
C VAL A 68 5.51 3.82 34.50
N TYR A 69 5.26 4.45 33.36
CA TYR A 69 4.72 3.80 32.17
C TYR A 69 5.70 2.81 31.53
N GLU A 70 6.99 3.12 31.55
CA GLU A 70 8.04 2.23 31.05
C GLU A 70 8.18 0.97 31.90
N LYS A 71 8.23 1.11 33.23
CA LYS A 71 8.25 -0.03 34.17
C LYS A 71 7.03 -0.92 33.98
N ALA A 72 5.84 -0.33 33.88
CA ALA A 72 4.62 -1.08 33.62
C ALA A 72 4.65 -1.79 32.25
N GLY A 73 5.20 -1.14 31.22
CA GLY A 73 5.39 -1.75 29.90
C GLY A 73 6.39 -2.92 29.91
N GLN A 74 7.47 -2.82 30.67
CA GLN A 74 8.46 -3.88 30.84
C GLN A 74 7.86 -5.10 31.56
N ALA A 75 7.10 -4.88 32.64
CA ALA A 75 6.41 -5.95 33.35
C ALA A 75 5.41 -6.69 32.45
N ASP A 76 4.60 -5.96 31.69
CA ASP A 76 3.69 -6.57 30.70
C ASP A 76 4.46 -7.34 29.61
N TRP A 77 5.64 -6.86 29.21
CA TRP A 77 6.47 -7.50 28.20
C TRP A 77 7.05 -8.83 28.68
N GLN A 78 7.44 -8.92 29.95
CA GLN A 78 7.88 -10.17 30.59
C GLN A 78 6.73 -11.18 30.63
N LYS A 79 5.57 -10.77 31.15
CA LYS A 79 4.36 -11.60 31.18
C LYS A 79 3.97 -12.08 29.77
N TYR A 80 4.05 -11.21 28.77
CA TYR A 80 3.80 -11.59 27.37
C TYR A 80 4.77 -12.65 26.86
N HIS A 81 6.04 -12.61 27.24
CA HIS A 81 7.03 -13.62 26.84
C HIS A 81 6.71 -14.98 27.43
N GLU A 82 6.35 -15.03 28.71
CA GLU A 82 5.91 -16.23 29.41
C GLU A 82 4.65 -16.82 28.76
N GLU A 83 3.59 -16.01 28.60
CA GLU A 83 2.34 -16.43 27.95
C GLU A 83 2.58 -16.91 26.51
N LEU A 84 3.47 -16.25 25.77
CA LEU A 84 3.79 -16.64 24.39
C LEU A 84 4.59 -17.94 24.34
N ALA A 85 5.48 -18.19 25.31
CA ALA A 85 6.22 -19.44 25.43
C ALA A 85 5.27 -20.59 25.74
N GLU A 86 4.37 -20.43 26.73
CA GLU A 86 3.30 -21.39 27.03
C GLU A 86 2.43 -21.67 25.80
N TYR A 87 1.98 -20.61 25.11
CA TYR A 87 1.15 -20.73 23.91
C TYR A 87 1.84 -21.53 22.80
N LYS A 88 3.15 -21.29 22.58
CA LYS A 88 3.93 -22.04 21.58
C LYS A 88 4.13 -23.49 21.98
N ALA A 89 4.34 -23.77 23.27
CA ALA A 89 4.49 -25.12 23.79
C ALA A 89 3.20 -25.95 23.66
N GLN A 90 2.03 -25.31 23.77
CA GLN A 90 0.72 -25.94 23.59
C GLN A 90 0.34 -26.19 22.13
N LEU A 91 1.09 -25.65 21.17
CA LEU A 91 0.69 -25.63 19.77
C LEU A 91 1.10 -26.91 19.03
N THR A 92 0.17 -27.53 18.31
CA THR A 92 0.51 -28.68 17.46
C THR A 92 1.33 -28.22 16.24
N PRO A 93 2.16 -29.09 15.64
CA PRO A 93 2.89 -28.76 14.40
C PRO A 93 1.95 -28.33 13.26
N ALA A 94 0.76 -28.92 13.18
CA ALA A 94 -0.26 -28.58 12.19
C ALA A 94 -0.80 -27.16 12.41
N ASP A 95 -1.14 -26.81 13.65
CA ASP A 95 -1.58 -25.45 14.00
C ASP A 95 -0.47 -24.42 13.75
N ALA A 96 0.78 -24.76 14.05
CA ALA A 96 1.93 -23.91 13.79
C ALA A 96 2.11 -23.63 12.28
N ALA A 97 1.91 -24.64 11.43
CA ALA A 97 1.93 -24.48 9.98
C ALA A 97 0.77 -23.61 9.48
N ALA A 98 -0.45 -23.87 9.94
CA ALA A 98 -1.64 -23.07 9.58
C ALA A 98 -1.47 -21.58 9.96
N LEU A 99 -0.88 -21.29 11.13
CA LEU A 99 -0.58 -19.91 11.54
C LEU A 99 0.50 -19.25 10.68
N ARG A 100 1.48 -19.99 10.16
CA ARG A 100 2.50 -19.47 9.24
C ARG A 100 1.87 -19.11 7.89
N GLU A 101 1.09 -20.02 7.32
CA GLU A 101 0.37 -19.80 6.07
C GLU A 101 -0.58 -18.59 6.16
N GLU A 102 -1.33 -18.47 7.25
CA GLU A 102 -2.20 -17.32 7.47
C GLU A 102 -1.42 -16.00 7.50
N LYS A 103 -0.28 -15.96 8.20
CA LYS A 103 0.57 -14.78 8.25
C LYS A 103 1.10 -14.42 6.85
N GLU A 104 1.54 -15.40 6.09
CA GLU A 104 2.01 -15.20 4.72
C GLU A 104 0.88 -14.66 3.83
N ARG A 105 -0.32 -15.21 3.94
CA ARG A 105 -1.52 -14.71 3.25
C ARG A 105 -1.83 -13.26 3.60
N GLN A 106 -1.78 -12.90 4.88
CA GLN A 106 -2.00 -11.52 5.33
C GLN A 106 -0.91 -10.57 4.84
N LEU A 107 0.37 -10.99 4.88
CA LEU A 107 1.49 -10.22 4.35
C LEU A 107 1.38 -10.03 2.84
N ALA A 108 1.05 -11.08 2.09
CA ALA A 108 0.82 -11.03 0.65
C ALA A 108 -0.33 -10.07 0.32
N ARG A 109 -1.44 -10.14 1.06
CA ARG A 109 -2.57 -9.21 0.94
C ARG A 109 -2.13 -7.75 1.20
N ARG A 110 -1.37 -7.49 2.27
CA ARG A 110 -0.84 -6.15 2.58
C ARG A 110 0.08 -5.64 1.46
N ARG A 111 1.03 -6.48 0.99
CA ARG A 111 1.94 -6.15 -0.12
C ARG A 111 1.16 -5.86 -1.40
N PHE A 112 0.13 -6.65 -1.70
CA PHE A 112 -0.75 -6.43 -2.84
C PHE A 112 -1.45 -5.06 -2.78
N PHE A 113 -2.05 -4.71 -1.64
CA PHE A 113 -2.71 -3.41 -1.50
C PHE A 113 -1.73 -2.24 -1.51
N GLN A 114 -0.53 -2.41 -0.94
CA GLN A 114 0.52 -1.39 -1.00
C GLN A 114 0.94 -1.12 -2.44
N LYS A 115 1.23 -2.19 -3.21
CA LYS A 115 1.57 -2.09 -4.64
C LYS A 115 0.41 -1.49 -5.44
N LYS A 116 -0.83 -1.89 -5.16
CA LYS A 116 -2.02 -1.31 -5.82
C LYS A 116 -2.12 0.19 -5.56
N ARG A 117 -1.96 0.63 -4.32
CA ARG A 117 -2.00 2.05 -3.94
C ARG A 117 -0.89 2.84 -4.62
N GLU A 118 0.33 2.30 -4.65
CA GLU A 118 1.46 2.89 -5.37
C GLU A 118 1.13 3.09 -6.85
N LEU A 119 0.60 2.06 -7.53
CA LEU A 119 0.19 2.16 -8.92
C LEU A 119 -0.93 3.19 -9.15
N THR A 120 -1.87 3.32 -8.20
CA THR A 120 -2.92 4.35 -8.25
C THR A 120 -2.33 5.75 -8.10
N VAL A 121 -1.39 5.96 -7.18
CA VAL A 121 -0.71 7.26 -6.99
C VAL A 121 0.13 7.63 -8.22
N LEU A 122 0.75 6.65 -8.87
CA LEU A 122 1.47 6.84 -10.14
C LEU A 122 0.54 7.02 -11.36
N GLY A 123 -0.77 7.03 -11.16
CA GLY A 123 -1.76 7.24 -12.23
C GLY A 123 -1.75 6.15 -13.29
N LYS A 124 -1.47 4.89 -12.92
CA LYS A 124 -1.43 3.80 -13.88
C LYS A 124 -2.79 3.66 -14.61
N PRO A 125 -2.81 3.66 -15.95
CA PRO A 125 -4.03 3.48 -16.74
C PRO A 125 -4.85 2.26 -16.33
N LYS A 126 -6.17 2.42 -16.28
CA LYS A 126 -7.09 1.29 -16.07
C LYS A 126 -7.11 0.42 -17.32
N LYS A 127 -7.14 -0.90 -17.13
CA LYS A 127 -7.22 -1.89 -18.21
C LYS A 127 -8.42 -1.61 -19.12
N SER A 128 -8.27 -1.92 -20.40
CA SER A 128 -9.36 -1.80 -21.36
C SER A 128 -10.61 -2.58 -20.92
N ARG A 129 -11.78 -1.99 -21.18
CA ARG A 129 -13.09 -2.54 -20.88
C ARG A 129 -13.50 -3.49 -21.99
N ASN A 130 -14.01 -4.67 -21.60
CA ASN A 130 -14.67 -5.59 -22.52
C ASN A 130 -16.07 -5.06 -22.89
N ALA A 131 -16.63 -5.48 -24.02
CA ALA A 131 -17.96 -5.12 -24.49
C ALA A 131 -19.04 -5.30 -23.40
N PHE A 132 -19.02 -6.43 -22.70
CA PHE A 132 -19.94 -6.67 -21.58
C PHE A 132 -19.75 -5.68 -20.43
N ASN A 133 -18.52 -5.27 -20.11
CA ASN A 133 -18.28 -4.28 -19.04
C ASN A 133 -18.83 -2.90 -19.41
N ILE A 134 -18.78 -2.54 -20.69
CA ILE A 134 -19.35 -1.29 -21.23
C ILE A 134 -20.87 -1.36 -21.11
N PHE A 135 -21.49 -2.42 -21.65
CA PHE A 135 -22.91 -2.67 -21.52
C PHE A 135 -23.39 -2.62 -20.05
N VAL A 136 -22.69 -3.33 -19.15
CA VAL A 136 -23.00 -3.31 -17.72
C VAL A 136 -22.89 -1.88 -17.19
N SER A 137 -21.84 -1.12 -17.50
CA SER A 137 -21.70 0.23 -16.97
C SER A 137 -22.82 1.19 -17.39
N GLU A 138 -23.38 1.02 -18.60
CA GLU A 138 -24.50 1.81 -19.11
C GLU A 138 -25.84 1.37 -18.52
N ASN A 139 -26.04 0.06 -18.37
CA ASN A 139 -27.33 -0.51 -17.97
C ASN A 139 -27.47 -0.75 -16.46
N TYR A 140 -26.38 -0.64 -15.68
CA TYR A 140 -26.40 -0.86 -14.24
C TYR A 140 -27.29 0.12 -13.46
N PRO A 141 -27.31 1.44 -13.77
CA PRO A 141 -28.22 2.37 -13.09
C PRO A 141 -29.69 2.00 -13.22
N GLU A 142 -30.10 1.52 -14.40
CA GLU A 142 -31.48 1.15 -14.72
C GLU A 142 -31.85 -0.28 -14.28
N SER A 143 -30.85 -1.08 -13.90
CA SER A 143 -31.06 -2.46 -13.50
C SER A 143 -31.84 -2.58 -12.20
N GLN A 144 -32.91 -3.37 -12.26
CA GLN A 144 -33.78 -3.70 -11.13
C GLN A 144 -33.20 -4.90 -10.36
N GLY A 145 -33.26 -4.83 -9.03
CA GLY A 145 -32.81 -5.90 -8.13
C GLY A 145 -32.45 -5.40 -6.75
N ALA A 146 -32.85 -6.14 -5.71
CA ALA A 146 -32.61 -5.78 -4.31
C ALA A 146 -31.13 -5.88 -3.89
N SER A 147 -30.32 -6.66 -4.62
CA SER A 147 -28.88 -6.81 -4.36
C SER A 147 -28.04 -6.57 -5.61
N PRO A 148 -26.79 -6.08 -5.48
CA PRO A 148 -25.86 -5.95 -6.60
C PRO A 148 -25.65 -7.25 -7.37
N THR A 149 -25.66 -8.39 -6.66
CA THR A 149 -25.55 -9.72 -7.26
C THR A 149 -26.75 -10.06 -8.13
N ALA A 150 -27.97 -9.75 -7.66
CA ALA A 150 -29.19 -9.96 -8.45
C ALA A 150 -29.22 -9.06 -9.68
N LYS A 151 -28.83 -7.78 -9.54
CA LYS A 151 -28.69 -6.85 -10.66
C LYS A 151 -27.72 -7.37 -11.73
N MET A 152 -26.55 -7.86 -11.30
CA MET A 152 -25.55 -8.41 -12.22
C MET A 152 -26.06 -9.64 -12.96
N LYS A 153 -26.78 -10.54 -12.28
CA LYS A 153 -27.41 -11.71 -12.92
C LYS A 153 -28.41 -11.29 -14.00
N ASN A 154 -29.29 -10.34 -13.68
CA ASN A 154 -30.26 -9.80 -14.64
C ASN A 154 -29.59 -9.14 -15.85
N LEU A 155 -28.49 -8.39 -15.63
CA LEU A 155 -27.72 -7.79 -16.73
C LEU A 155 -27.05 -8.84 -17.59
N TYR A 156 -26.53 -9.91 -17.00
CA TYR A 156 -25.97 -11.02 -17.75
C TYR A 156 -27.04 -11.68 -18.64
N ASP A 157 -28.22 -11.94 -18.11
CA ASP A 157 -29.33 -12.53 -18.87
C ASP A 157 -29.77 -11.59 -20.01
N LYS A 158 -29.90 -10.28 -19.75
CA LYS A 158 -30.16 -9.27 -20.78
C LYS A 158 -29.09 -9.25 -21.86
N TRP A 159 -27.82 -9.32 -21.49
CA TRP A 159 -26.71 -9.37 -22.45
C TRP A 159 -26.81 -10.61 -23.36
N GLN A 160 -27.17 -11.78 -22.82
CA GLN A 160 -27.34 -12.98 -23.64
C GLN A 160 -28.46 -12.81 -24.67
N GLN A 161 -29.56 -12.18 -24.28
CA GLN A 161 -30.72 -11.91 -25.14
C GLN A 161 -30.49 -10.82 -26.21
N LEU A 162 -29.44 -10.00 -26.09
CA LEU A 162 -29.14 -9.01 -27.12
C LEU A 162 -28.85 -9.66 -28.48
N THR A 163 -29.39 -9.04 -29.53
CA THR A 163 -29.13 -9.43 -30.91
C THR A 163 -27.67 -9.17 -31.30
N SER A 164 -27.17 -9.87 -32.32
CA SER A 164 -25.81 -9.69 -32.81
C SER A 164 -25.51 -8.24 -33.22
N SER A 165 -26.49 -7.55 -33.83
CA SER A 165 -26.37 -6.14 -34.21
C SER A 165 -26.19 -5.23 -32.99
N GLN A 166 -27.00 -5.41 -31.93
CA GLN A 166 -26.86 -4.64 -30.68
C GLN A 166 -25.54 -4.93 -29.98
N LYS A 167 -25.10 -6.20 -29.96
CA LYS A 167 -23.78 -6.59 -29.40
C LYS A 167 -22.63 -5.96 -30.19
N GLN A 168 -22.76 -5.80 -31.50
CA GLN A 168 -21.73 -5.23 -32.37
C GLN A 168 -21.34 -3.80 -31.96
N THR A 169 -22.31 -2.97 -31.55
CA THR A 169 -22.03 -1.62 -31.03
C THR A 169 -21.09 -1.67 -29.83
N TYR A 170 -21.36 -2.55 -28.86
CA TYR A 170 -20.50 -2.70 -27.68
C TYR A 170 -19.15 -3.34 -28.00
N LEU A 171 -19.09 -4.23 -29.00
CA LEU A 171 -17.84 -4.79 -29.49
C LEU A 171 -16.95 -3.68 -30.08
N GLN A 172 -17.52 -2.80 -30.92
CA GLN A 172 -16.79 -1.66 -31.47
C GLN A 172 -16.28 -0.72 -30.38
N LEU A 173 -17.14 -0.34 -29.42
CA LEU A 173 -16.73 0.47 -28.27
C LEU A 173 -15.61 -0.18 -27.44
N SER A 174 -15.59 -1.52 -27.36
CA SER A 174 -14.52 -2.24 -26.68
C SER A 174 -13.20 -2.24 -27.44
N GLU A 175 -13.23 -2.24 -28.77
CA GLU A 175 -12.02 -2.07 -29.61
C GLU A 175 -11.46 -0.65 -29.45
N ASP A 176 -12.32 0.38 -29.46
CA ASP A 176 -11.90 1.76 -29.22
C ASP A 176 -11.27 1.93 -27.83
N ASP A 177 -11.83 1.28 -26.79
CA ASP A 177 -11.27 1.32 -25.45
C ASP A 177 -9.93 0.55 -25.33
N LYS A 178 -9.68 -0.46 -26.18
CA LYS A 178 -8.34 -1.07 -26.30
C LYS A 178 -7.34 -0.07 -26.86
N VAL A 179 -7.69 0.66 -27.92
CA VAL A 179 -6.83 1.69 -28.52
C VAL A 179 -6.52 2.79 -27.49
N ARG A 180 -7.54 3.28 -26.77
CA ARG A 180 -7.37 4.22 -25.65
C ARG A 180 -6.36 3.70 -24.63
N TYR A 181 -6.57 2.47 -24.13
CA TYR A 181 -5.68 1.87 -23.13
C TYR A 181 -4.24 1.72 -23.64
N GLU A 182 -4.05 1.32 -24.90
CA GLU A 182 -2.72 1.19 -25.48
C GLU A 182 -1.98 2.53 -25.55
N ASN A 183 -2.67 3.59 -25.98
CA ASN A 183 -2.10 4.93 -26.05
C ASN A 183 -1.75 5.47 -24.65
N GLU A 184 -2.68 5.37 -23.70
CA GLU A 184 -2.41 5.75 -22.31
C GLU A 184 -1.26 4.96 -21.69
N MET A 185 -1.18 3.64 -21.96
CA MET A 185 -0.09 2.80 -21.47
C MET A 185 1.26 3.16 -22.08
N LYS A 186 1.32 3.51 -23.37
CA LYS A 186 2.57 3.98 -24.00
C LYS A 186 3.08 5.25 -23.32
N SER A 187 2.20 6.25 -23.15
CA SER A 187 2.55 7.51 -22.48
C SER A 187 2.95 7.29 -21.01
N TRP A 188 2.23 6.43 -20.30
CA TRP A 188 2.55 6.11 -18.91
C TRP A 188 3.87 5.35 -18.77
N GLU A 189 4.14 4.38 -19.65
CA GLU A 189 5.41 3.66 -19.67
C GLU A 189 6.60 4.59 -19.96
N ALA A 190 6.45 5.53 -20.90
CA ALA A 190 7.45 6.56 -21.15
C ALA A 190 7.74 7.40 -19.89
N LYS A 191 6.70 7.86 -19.20
CA LYS A 191 6.83 8.58 -17.92
C LYS A 191 7.52 7.74 -16.84
N MET A 192 7.26 6.44 -16.77
CA MET A 192 7.93 5.56 -15.79
C MET A 192 9.42 5.38 -16.11
N VAL A 193 9.80 5.37 -17.39
CA VAL A 193 11.22 5.36 -17.79
C VAL A 193 11.91 6.67 -17.37
N GLU A 194 11.28 7.82 -17.59
CA GLU A 194 11.82 9.12 -17.17
C GLU A 194 12.02 9.22 -15.65
N LEU A 195 11.10 8.63 -14.88
CA LEU A 195 11.19 8.56 -13.41
C LEU A 195 12.14 7.44 -12.91
N GLY A 196 12.80 6.69 -13.79
CA GLY A 196 13.70 5.58 -13.44
C GLY A 196 13.00 4.35 -12.85
N ARG A 197 11.66 4.29 -12.92
CA ARG A 197 10.81 3.20 -12.40
C ARG A 197 10.52 2.15 -13.47
N GLU A 198 11.58 1.66 -14.10
CA GLU A 198 11.48 0.66 -15.18
C GLU A 198 10.96 -0.70 -14.67
N ASP A 199 11.05 -0.93 -13.36
CA ASP A 199 10.47 -2.05 -12.62
C ASP A 199 8.94 -2.17 -12.73
N LEU A 200 8.27 -1.15 -13.29
CA LEU A 200 6.82 -1.11 -13.45
C LEU A 200 6.33 -1.31 -14.90
N LEU A 201 7.24 -1.33 -15.88
CA LEU A 201 6.92 -1.53 -17.31
C LEU A 201 6.35 -2.92 -17.58
N ARG A 202 5.57 -3.11 -18.65
CA ARG A 202 5.15 -4.46 -19.08
C ARG A 202 6.35 -5.30 -19.52
N ALA A 203 6.25 -6.61 -19.36
CA ALA A 203 7.31 -7.55 -19.74
C ALA A 203 7.67 -7.47 -21.23
N THR A 204 6.67 -7.24 -22.09
CA THR A 204 6.86 -7.04 -23.53
C THR A 204 7.71 -5.80 -23.82
N THR A 205 7.38 -4.67 -23.18
CA THR A 205 8.11 -3.40 -23.33
C THR A 205 9.54 -3.52 -22.80
N ARG A 206 9.75 -4.20 -21.66
CA ARG A 206 11.11 -4.45 -21.13
C ARG A 206 11.96 -5.28 -22.08
N LYS A 207 11.42 -6.40 -22.58
CA LYS A 207 12.11 -7.26 -23.55
C LYS A 207 12.43 -6.53 -24.85
N ALA A 208 11.54 -5.66 -25.32
CA ALA A 208 11.79 -4.84 -26.51
C ALA A 208 12.97 -3.88 -26.30
N LYS A 209 13.07 -3.27 -25.11
CA LYS A 209 14.18 -2.38 -24.74
C LYS A 209 15.50 -3.12 -24.54
N GLU A 210 15.49 -4.33 -23.97
CA GLU A 210 16.70 -5.16 -23.83
C GLU A 210 17.26 -5.60 -25.18
N LYS A 211 16.38 -5.80 -26.18
CA LYS A 211 16.77 -6.13 -27.56
C LYS A 211 17.31 -4.95 -28.36
N THR A 212 16.99 -3.71 -27.98
CA THR A 212 17.63 -2.53 -28.58
C THR A 212 19.03 -2.36 -27.97
N PRO A 213 20.12 -2.45 -28.74
CA PRO A 213 21.46 -2.31 -28.21
C PRO A 213 21.64 -0.93 -27.58
N LYS A 214 22.19 -0.88 -26.35
CA LYS A 214 22.63 0.34 -25.66
C LYS A 214 23.67 1.06 -26.54
N THR A 215 23.22 1.89 -27.46
CA THR A 215 24.10 2.68 -28.33
C THR A 215 24.04 4.13 -27.87
N VAL A 216 25.20 4.58 -27.36
CA VAL A 216 25.64 5.98 -27.16
C VAL A 216 25.03 6.78 -25.99
N LYS A 217 25.71 6.75 -24.82
CA LYS A 217 26.02 7.96 -24.03
C LYS A 217 27.39 7.82 -23.35
N SER A 218 28.45 8.03 -24.14
CA SER A 218 29.73 8.55 -23.66
C SER A 218 30.47 9.22 -24.82
N LYS A 219 30.16 10.49 -25.06
CA LYS A 219 31.03 11.48 -25.72
C LYS A 219 30.32 12.83 -25.66
N ALA A 220 30.40 13.48 -24.51
CA ALA A 220 30.27 14.93 -24.45
C ALA A 220 31.67 15.49 -24.73
N ALA A 221 31.73 16.30 -25.78
CA ALA A 221 32.92 16.92 -26.33
C ALA A 221 33.64 17.80 -25.31
N LYS A 222 34.95 17.60 -25.16
CA LYS A 222 35.89 18.65 -24.78
C LYS A 222 36.44 19.24 -26.08
N THR A 223 36.07 20.48 -26.39
CA THR A 223 36.77 21.29 -27.40
C THR A 223 37.94 22.02 -26.72
N PRO A 224 39.12 22.09 -27.34
CA PRO A 224 40.33 22.66 -26.74
C PRO A 224 40.40 24.18 -26.97
N SER A 225 41.02 24.91 -26.04
CA SER A 225 41.59 26.23 -26.31
C SER A 225 42.93 26.34 -25.60
N GLN A 226 43.99 26.51 -26.39
CA GLN A 226 45.36 26.67 -25.95
C GLN A 226 45.67 28.15 -25.63
N GLU A 227 46.38 28.33 -24.52
CA GLU A 227 47.54 29.22 -24.31
C GLU A 227 47.45 30.74 -24.53
N ALA A 228 47.65 31.49 -23.44
CA ALA A 228 48.69 32.55 -23.30
C ALA A 228 48.72 33.02 -21.83
N LYS A 229 49.71 32.58 -21.03
CA LYS A 229 50.96 33.29 -20.67
C LYS A 229 50.81 34.47 -19.69
N ALA A 230 51.54 34.30 -18.58
CA ALA A 230 52.41 35.26 -17.90
C ALA A 230 51.92 36.03 -16.65
N LYS A 231 52.56 35.64 -15.54
CA LYS A 231 53.22 36.46 -14.50
C LYS A 231 52.35 37.32 -13.56
N LEU A 232 52.36 36.94 -12.28
CA LEU A 232 52.69 37.84 -11.17
C LEU A 232 53.29 37.00 -10.02
N LYS A 233 54.55 37.29 -9.72
CA LYS A 233 55.37 36.79 -8.60
C LYS A 233 55.71 38.04 -7.79
N LEU A 234 55.56 38.00 -6.46
CA LEU A 234 56.05 38.94 -5.40
C LEU A 234 54.96 38.96 -4.31
N LYS A 235 55.20 38.90 -3.00
CA LYS A 235 56.39 38.72 -2.14
C LYS A 235 55.83 38.74 -0.69
N GLU A 236 56.25 37.83 0.18
CA GLU A 236 56.30 37.99 1.67
C GLU A 236 57.01 36.71 2.19
N SER A 237 58.35 36.67 2.33
CA SER A 237 59.19 36.99 3.52
C SER A 237 58.69 36.32 4.80
N GLU A 238 59.27 35.19 5.22
CA GLU A 238 60.40 35.09 6.18
C GLU A 238 60.11 35.77 7.54
N GLU A 239 59.54 35.00 8.47
CA GLU A 239 60.11 34.63 9.79
C GLU A 239 59.37 33.41 10.35
#